data_AF-A0A0K2X4Q7-F1
#
_entry.id   AF-A0A0K2X4Q7-F1
#
_cell.length_a   1.000
_cell.length_b   1.000
_cell.length_c   1.000
_cell.angle_alpha   90.00
_cell.angle_beta   90.00
_cell.angle_gamma   90.00
#
_symmetry.space_group_name_H-M   'P 1'
#
loop_
_entity.id
_entity.type
_entity.pdbx_description
1 polymer ?
#
loop_
_entity_poly.entity_id
_entity_poly.type
_entity_poly.pdbx_seq_one_letter_code
_entity_poly.pdbx_strand_id
1 'polypeptide(L)'
;MKLAKFALACDGVRVTSLEQLKEHFNLLDILEHYQSQTLHRWLRSRGYENELQGVEAMTATTDAEILNALCGVFGIEESKESIQDMLESHKDMQEKEALEAEKEALKAEIASLKAQIQTLQSLPPPPPTPSLEARRKTYNTLKEELLNAKGLVTGKATLKELLMDYADLLEKDKNEIADHLGALATKEDYNEKTFRALLFYVLASPIFKADEIEEVCVEELQTVELYDIAELLSMDWYDKIKKITLDFDTLGTKTYYFGKIVCFFIEDCWHDEVLEVLMDDNEQSLKCIGNLFVADHFKTIEFELQGKYTIHYLELDL
;
A
#
# COMPACT_ATOMS: atom_id res chain seq x y z
N MET A 1 -13.63 17.55 44.52
CA MET A 1 -12.51 18.42 44.07
C MET A 1 -13.10 19.72 43.54
N LYS A 2 -12.50 20.88 43.81
CA LYS A 2 -12.96 22.15 43.20
C LYS A 2 -12.43 22.18 41.75
N LEU A 3 -13.33 22.17 40.77
CA LEU A 3 -12.95 22.35 39.35
C LEU A 3 -12.41 23.77 39.16
N ALA A 4 -11.30 23.91 38.43
CA ALA A 4 -10.74 25.22 38.11
C ALA A 4 -11.70 25.99 37.19
N LYS A 5 -12.00 27.24 37.54
CA LYS A 5 -12.84 28.13 36.72
C LYS A 5 -11.96 28.74 35.62
N PHE A 6 -12.26 28.42 34.36
CA PHE A 6 -11.59 28.98 33.18
C PHE A 6 -12.58 29.75 32.30
N ALA A 7 -12.14 30.70 31.49
CA ALA A 7 -13.02 31.44 30.57
C ALA A 7 -13.27 30.62 29.29
N LEU A 8 -14.48 30.70 28.73
CA LEU A 8 -14.80 30.14 27.41
C LEU A 8 -14.52 31.22 26.36
N ALA A 9 -13.93 30.86 25.22
CA ALA A 9 -13.70 31.81 24.14
C ALA A 9 -14.83 31.71 23.12
N CYS A 10 -15.63 32.77 22.97
CA CYS A 10 -16.71 32.85 21.98
C CYS A 10 -16.64 34.22 21.30
N ASP A 11 -16.71 34.25 19.97
CA ASP A 11 -16.62 35.45 19.14
C ASP A 11 -15.37 36.31 19.44
N GLY A 12 -14.24 35.63 19.71
CA GLY A 12 -12.99 36.29 20.14
C GLY A 12 -13.01 36.89 21.56
N VAL A 13 -14.12 36.76 22.30
CA VAL A 13 -14.30 37.28 23.66
C VAL A 13 -14.17 36.16 24.69
N ARG A 14 -13.52 36.46 25.82
CA ARG A 14 -13.40 35.53 26.97
C ARG A 14 -14.61 35.65 27.88
N VAL A 15 -15.57 34.76 27.66
CA VAL A 15 -16.81 34.61 28.40
C VAL A 15 -16.57 33.94 29.76
N THR A 16 -17.03 34.60 30.83
CA THR A 16 -16.86 34.12 32.21
C THR A 16 -18.18 33.89 32.95
N SER A 17 -19.30 34.37 32.42
CA SER A 17 -20.66 34.17 32.95
C SER A 17 -21.62 33.69 31.87
N LEU A 18 -22.79 33.20 32.28
CA LEU A 18 -23.83 32.74 31.36
C LEU A 18 -24.41 33.89 30.53
N GLU A 19 -24.53 35.09 31.12
CA GLU A 19 -25.01 36.30 30.44
C GLU A 19 -24.06 36.69 29.32
N GLN A 20 -22.75 36.69 29.60
CA GLN A 20 -21.71 36.95 28.59
C GLN A 20 -21.72 35.91 27.47
N LEU A 21 -22.08 34.65 27.76
CA LEU A 21 -22.19 33.60 26.75
C LEU A 21 -23.35 33.89 25.80
N LYS A 22 -24.48 34.36 26.33
CA LYS A 22 -25.66 34.72 25.54
C LYS A 22 -25.43 35.99 24.71
N GLU A 23 -24.68 36.96 25.25
CA GLU A 23 -24.34 38.20 24.54
C GLU A 23 -23.34 37.98 23.39
N HIS A 24 -22.41 37.02 23.54
CA HIS A 24 -21.38 36.69 22.55
C HIS A 24 -21.59 35.30 21.94
N PHE A 25 -22.85 34.90 21.76
CA PHE A 25 -23.19 33.56 21.29
C PHE A 25 -22.83 33.39 19.82
N ASN A 26 -21.74 32.67 19.54
CA ASN A 26 -21.33 32.30 18.19
C ASN A 26 -21.63 30.82 17.95
N LEU A 27 -22.39 30.53 16.89
CA LEU A 27 -22.87 29.18 16.58
C LEU A 27 -21.70 28.22 16.25
N LEU A 28 -20.68 28.65 15.50
CA LEU A 28 -19.55 27.78 15.17
C LEU A 28 -18.71 27.48 16.41
N ASP A 29 -18.40 28.50 17.21
CA ASP A 29 -17.62 28.32 18.43
C ASP A 29 -18.34 27.43 19.45
N ILE A 30 -19.66 27.62 19.64
CA ILE A 30 -20.41 26.83 20.61
C ILE A 30 -20.52 25.36 20.17
N LEU A 31 -20.64 25.10 18.87
CA LEU A 31 -20.64 23.76 18.30
C LEU A 31 -19.28 23.07 18.56
N GLU A 32 -18.17 23.77 18.30
CA GLU A 32 -16.83 23.25 18.57
C GLU A 32 -16.61 22.98 20.06
N HIS A 33 -17.04 23.90 20.93
CA HIS A 33 -16.93 23.73 22.39
C HIS A 33 -17.80 22.60 22.92
N TYR A 34 -18.96 22.35 22.30
CA TYR A 34 -19.81 21.20 22.60
C TYR A 34 -19.12 19.90 22.20
N GLN A 35 -18.68 19.78 20.94
CA GLN A 35 -18.00 18.58 20.41
C GLN A 35 -16.70 18.26 21.18
N SER A 36 -15.92 19.27 21.55
CA SER A 36 -14.68 19.12 22.34
C SER A 36 -14.90 18.92 23.85
N GLN A 37 -16.15 18.81 24.31
CA GLN A 37 -16.52 18.68 25.73
C GLN A 37 -16.02 19.86 26.60
N THR A 38 -15.65 20.97 25.98
CA THR A 38 -15.17 22.18 26.66
C THR A 38 -16.34 22.93 27.30
N LEU A 39 -17.47 23.00 26.61
CA LEU A 39 -18.72 23.59 27.12
C LEU A 39 -19.19 22.87 28.39
N HIS A 40 -19.22 21.54 28.37
CA HIS A 40 -19.58 20.70 29.52
C HIS A 40 -18.70 20.98 30.74
N ARG A 41 -17.38 20.99 30.55
CA ARG A 41 -16.42 21.31 31.61
C ARG A 41 -16.59 22.72 32.15
N TRP A 42 -16.88 23.69 31.26
CA TRP A 42 -17.09 25.08 31.62
C TRP A 42 -18.35 25.26 32.48
N LEU A 43 -19.48 24.68 32.07
CA LEU A 43 -20.75 24.70 32.82
C LEU A 43 -20.58 24.04 34.20
N ARG A 44 -19.97 22.85 34.25
CA ARG A 44 -19.71 22.10 35.48
C ARG A 44 -18.78 22.84 36.45
N SER A 45 -17.78 23.58 35.94
CA SER A 45 -16.86 24.36 36.78
C SER A 45 -17.54 25.52 37.52
N ARG A 46 -18.72 25.96 37.04
CA ARG A 46 -19.48 27.10 37.55
C ARG A 46 -20.76 26.71 38.28
N GLY A 47 -21.19 25.46 38.16
CA GLY A 47 -22.41 24.95 38.79
C GLY A 47 -23.70 25.34 38.06
N TYR A 48 -23.62 25.55 36.74
CA TYR A 48 -24.78 25.77 35.88
C TYR A 48 -25.47 24.43 35.57
N GLU A 49 -26.10 23.85 36.59
CA GLU A 49 -26.62 22.47 36.54
C GLU A 49 -27.80 22.33 35.58
N ASN A 50 -28.65 23.35 35.46
CA ASN A 50 -29.82 23.32 34.57
C ASN A 50 -29.39 23.26 33.10
N GLU A 51 -28.46 24.12 32.71
CA GLU A 51 -27.92 24.17 31.35
C GLU A 51 -27.04 22.95 31.07
N LEU A 52 -26.25 22.49 32.05
CA LEU A 52 -25.47 21.25 31.91
C LEU A 52 -26.40 20.05 31.67
N GLN A 53 -27.48 19.92 32.42
CA GLN A 53 -28.46 18.86 32.23
C GLN A 53 -29.14 18.97 30.86
N GLY A 54 -29.45 20.19 30.41
CA GLY A 54 -30.00 20.45 29.09
C GLY A 54 -29.06 20.00 27.96
N VAL A 55 -27.77 20.29 28.09
CA VAL A 55 -26.73 19.88 27.13
C VAL A 55 -26.47 18.38 27.17
N GLU A 56 -26.39 17.76 28.35
CA GLU A 56 -26.13 16.32 28.51
C GLU A 56 -27.33 15.45 28.08
N ALA A 57 -28.56 15.98 28.13
CA ALA A 57 -29.77 15.29 27.69
C ALA A 57 -29.97 15.30 26.16
N MET A 58 -29.11 16.00 25.41
CA MET A 58 -29.22 16.08 23.96
C MET A 58 -28.90 14.73 23.30
N THR A 59 -29.81 14.25 22.45
CA THR A 59 -29.62 13.06 21.61
C THR A 59 -29.37 13.40 20.14
N ALA A 60 -29.16 14.68 19.84
CA ALA A 60 -28.91 15.18 18.49
C ALA A 60 -27.61 14.60 17.92
N THR A 61 -27.65 14.21 16.64
CA THR A 61 -26.50 13.54 15.98
C THR A 61 -25.90 14.37 14.85
N THR A 62 -26.64 15.34 14.34
CA THR A 62 -26.18 16.23 13.27
C THR A 62 -25.86 17.62 13.82
N ASP A 63 -24.91 18.33 13.22
CA ASP A 63 -24.48 19.66 13.68
C ASP A 63 -25.64 20.67 13.71
N ALA A 64 -26.55 20.62 12.74
CA ALA A 64 -27.74 21.47 12.70
C ALA A 64 -28.72 21.17 13.85
N GLU A 65 -28.92 19.89 14.20
CA GLU A 65 -29.76 19.50 15.34
C GLU A 65 -29.11 19.87 16.68
N ILE A 66 -27.80 19.68 16.79
CA ILE A 66 -27.01 20.05 17.96
C ILE A 66 -27.12 21.56 18.19
N LEU A 67 -26.88 22.37 17.17
CA LEU A 67 -26.99 23.82 17.25
C LEU A 67 -28.39 24.29 17.65
N ASN A 68 -29.43 23.72 17.03
CA ASN A 68 -30.80 24.06 17.36
C ASN A 68 -31.14 23.73 18.83
N ALA A 69 -30.69 22.58 19.32
CA ALA A 69 -30.86 22.20 20.72
C ALA A 69 -30.05 23.09 21.67
N LEU A 70 -28.81 23.46 21.33
CA LEU A 70 -28.00 24.40 22.11
C LEU A 70 -28.67 25.77 22.19
N CYS A 71 -29.18 26.30 21.08
CA CYS A 71 -29.97 27.54 21.08
C CYS A 71 -31.17 27.44 22.03
N GLY A 72 -31.86 26.30 22.03
CA GLY A 72 -32.95 26.03 22.97
C GLY A 72 -32.53 26.02 24.44
N VAL A 73 -31.39 25.41 24.78
CA VAL A 73 -30.85 25.35 26.15
C VAL A 73 -30.46 26.75 26.65
N PHE A 74 -29.83 27.56 25.79
CA PHE A 74 -29.37 28.89 26.17
C PHE A 74 -30.43 29.99 25.97
N GLY A 75 -31.56 29.68 25.33
CA GLY A 75 -32.64 30.64 25.05
C GLY A 75 -32.26 31.66 23.99
N ILE A 76 -31.54 31.23 22.95
CA ILE A 76 -31.14 32.04 21.79
C ILE A 76 -32.17 31.85 20.68
N GLU A 77 -32.75 32.95 20.20
CA GLU A 77 -33.70 32.93 19.09
C GLU A 77 -32.95 32.93 17.75
N GLU A 78 -32.58 31.74 17.28
CA GLU A 78 -32.00 31.53 15.95
C GLU A 78 -32.94 30.66 15.11
N SER A 79 -33.16 31.04 13.84
CA SER A 79 -34.01 30.26 12.95
C SER A 79 -33.27 29.02 12.44
N LYS A 80 -34.00 27.92 12.25
CA LYS A 80 -33.42 26.69 11.69
C LYS A 80 -32.80 26.93 10.30
N GLU A 81 -33.41 27.80 9.50
CA GLU A 81 -32.90 28.21 8.19
C GLU A 81 -31.55 28.95 8.32
N SER A 82 -31.43 29.91 9.24
CA SER A 82 -30.17 30.64 9.52
C SER A 82 -29.03 29.70 9.94
N ILE A 83 -29.34 28.73 10.81
CA ILE A 83 -28.36 27.71 11.25
C ILE A 83 -27.88 26.86 10.06
N GLN A 84 -28.79 26.45 9.17
CA GLN A 84 -28.45 25.64 8.00
C GLN A 84 -27.60 26.42 6.99
N ASP A 85 -28.03 27.63 6.63
CA ASP A 85 -27.31 28.49 5.67
C ASP A 85 -25.89 28.79 6.15
N MET A 86 -25.71 29.03 7.45
CA MET A 86 -24.40 29.28 8.04
C MET A 86 -23.50 28.04 8.03
N LEU A 87 -24.04 26.85 8.34
CA LEU A 87 -23.29 25.60 8.26
C LEU A 87 -22.86 25.27 6.82
N GLU A 88 -23.74 25.48 5.85
CA GLU A 88 -23.45 25.26 4.43
C GLU A 88 -22.38 26.25 3.93
N SER A 89 -22.53 27.53 4.24
CA SER A 89 -21.53 28.57 3.91
C SER A 89 -20.16 28.29 4.51
N HIS A 90 -20.12 27.81 5.76
CA HIS A 90 -18.87 27.44 6.42
C HIS A 90 -18.20 26.23 5.77
N LYS A 91 -18.98 25.21 5.42
CA LYS A 91 -18.48 24.01 4.73
C LYS A 91 -17.91 24.37 3.35
N ASP A 92 -18.62 25.17 2.57
CA ASP A 92 -18.16 25.62 1.24
C ASP A 92 -16.86 26.42 1.33
N MET A 93 -16.73 27.26 2.36
CA MET A 93 -15.51 28.02 2.61
C MET A 93 -14.33 27.10 2.94
N GLN A 94 -14.52 26.12 3.83
CA GLN A 94 -13.49 25.15 4.18
C GLN A 94 -13.06 24.29 2.99
N GLU A 95 -14.02 23.84 2.17
CA GLU A 95 -13.72 23.05 0.97
C GLU A 95 -12.92 23.88 -0.05
N LYS A 96 -13.28 25.16 -0.23
CA LYS A 96 -12.55 26.08 -1.10
C LYS A 96 -11.13 26.35 -0.60
N GLU A 97 -10.95 26.58 0.70
CA GLU A 97 -9.64 26.79 1.31
C GLU A 97 -8.76 25.53 1.19
N ALA A 98 -9.33 24.34 1.42
CA ALA A 98 -8.63 23.07 1.26
C ALA A 98 -8.18 22.86 -0.20
N LEU A 99 -9.07 23.13 -1.16
CA LEU A 99 -8.76 23.03 -2.59
C LEU A 99 -7.67 24.03 -3.02
N GLU A 100 -7.70 25.25 -2.50
CA GLU A 100 -6.68 26.26 -2.79
C GLU A 100 -5.31 25.90 -2.17
N ALA A 101 -5.30 25.33 -0.97
CA ALA A 101 -4.09 24.81 -0.33
C ALA A 101 -3.49 23.63 -1.12
N GLU A 102 -4.31 22.69 -1.57
CA GLU A 102 -3.87 21.56 -2.41
C GLU A 102 -3.27 22.05 -3.74
N LYS A 103 -3.93 23.02 -4.39
CA LYS A 103 -3.46 23.60 -5.64
C LYS A 103 -2.09 24.29 -5.48
N GLU A 104 -1.88 25.04 -4.40
CA GLU A 104 -0.58 25.66 -4.15
C GLU A 104 0.50 24.63 -3.76
N ALA A 105 0.14 23.55 -3.07
CA ALA A 105 1.05 22.43 -2.79
C ALA A 105 1.52 21.74 -4.08
N LEU A 106 0.59 21.38 -4.97
CA LEU A 106 0.90 20.78 -6.28
C LEU A 106 1.75 21.72 -7.13
N LYS A 107 1.47 23.01 -7.12
CA LYS A 107 2.24 24.01 -7.85
C LYS A 107 3.67 24.16 -7.31
N ALA A 108 3.86 24.07 -5.99
CA ALA A 108 5.19 24.04 -5.37
C ALA A 108 5.96 22.78 -5.74
N GLU A 109 5.30 21.62 -5.78
CA GLU A 109 5.89 20.36 -6.21
C GLU A 109 6.31 20.40 -7.69
N ILE A 110 5.44 20.90 -8.57
CA ILE A 110 5.76 21.10 -10.00
C ILE A 110 6.96 22.05 -10.16
N ALA A 111 7.03 23.14 -9.38
CA ALA A 111 8.16 24.06 -9.43
C ALA A 111 9.46 23.39 -8.97
N SER A 112 9.41 22.57 -7.92
CA SER A 112 10.54 21.77 -7.43
C SER A 112 11.03 20.78 -8.49
N LEU A 113 10.12 19.99 -9.07
CA LEU A 113 10.44 19.04 -10.13
C LEU A 113 11.02 19.74 -11.36
N LYS A 114 10.46 20.89 -11.75
CA LYS A 114 10.99 21.69 -12.86
C LYS A 114 12.42 22.18 -12.58
N ALA A 115 12.73 22.58 -11.35
CA ALA A 115 14.08 22.98 -10.95
C ALA A 115 15.05 21.78 -10.96
N GLN A 116 14.62 20.61 -10.52
CA GLN A 116 15.41 19.38 -10.61
C GLN A 116 15.72 19.02 -12.06
N ILE A 117 14.72 19.07 -12.95
CA ILE A 117 14.91 18.84 -14.39
C ILE A 117 15.90 19.85 -14.98
N GLN A 118 15.76 21.14 -14.68
CA GLN A 118 16.67 22.18 -15.14
C GLN A 118 18.12 21.94 -14.65
N THR A 119 18.27 21.44 -13.43
CA THR A 119 19.58 21.08 -12.84
C THR A 119 20.18 19.89 -13.57
N LEU A 120 19.39 18.85 -13.84
CA LEU A 120 19.82 17.69 -14.63
C LEU A 120 20.20 18.07 -16.07
N GLN A 121 19.49 19.03 -16.67
CA GLN A 121 19.78 19.54 -18.02
C GLN A 121 21.00 20.45 -18.10
N SER A 122 21.46 21.01 -16.97
CA SER A 122 22.63 21.90 -16.90
C SER A 122 23.91 21.20 -16.40
N LEU A 123 23.82 19.92 -16.02
CA LEU A 123 24.99 19.07 -15.82
C LEU A 123 25.78 18.97 -17.15
N PRO A 124 27.12 18.92 -17.09
CA PRO A 124 27.93 18.64 -18.27
C PRO A 124 27.42 17.37 -18.95
N PRO A 125 27.51 17.26 -20.28
CA PRO A 125 27.03 16.08 -20.99
C PRO A 125 27.61 14.84 -20.30
N PRO A 126 26.78 13.88 -19.88
CA PRO A 126 27.28 12.63 -19.35
C PRO A 126 28.22 12.01 -20.41
N PRO A 127 29.22 11.20 -20.00
CA PRO A 127 29.99 10.40 -20.95
C PRO A 127 29.00 9.74 -21.92
N PRO A 128 29.33 9.67 -23.22
CA PRO A 128 28.37 9.40 -24.27
C PRO A 128 27.49 8.23 -23.87
N THR A 129 26.21 8.52 -23.60
CA THR A 129 25.20 7.51 -23.38
C THR A 129 25.34 6.55 -24.56
N PRO A 130 25.54 5.23 -24.34
CA PRO A 130 25.62 4.30 -25.45
C PRO A 130 24.41 4.57 -26.33
N SER A 131 24.64 4.83 -27.62
CA SER A 131 23.56 5.08 -28.57
C SER A 131 22.49 4.01 -28.41
N LEU A 132 21.22 4.32 -28.73
CA LEU A 132 20.14 3.32 -28.63
C LEU A 132 20.50 2.00 -29.35
N GLU A 133 21.32 2.09 -30.41
CA GLU A 133 21.94 0.95 -31.09
C GLU A 133 22.96 0.19 -30.22
N ALA A 134 23.87 0.88 -29.53
CA ALA A 134 24.82 0.27 -28.60
C ALA A 134 24.11 -0.37 -27.39
N ARG A 135 23.05 0.26 -26.86
CA ARG A 135 22.20 -0.31 -25.81
C ARG A 135 21.56 -1.62 -26.27
N ARG A 136 20.94 -1.61 -27.46
CA ARG A 136 20.34 -2.80 -28.06
C ARG A 136 21.36 -3.90 -28.34
N LYS A 137 22.56 -3.54 -28.80
CA LYS A 137 23.64 -4.49 -29.05
C LYS A 137 24.11 -5.17 -27.76
N THR A 138 24.20 -4.41 -26.68
CA THR A 138 24.57 -4.93 -25.35
C THR A 138 23.47 -5.86 -24.83
N TYR A 139 22.21 -5.43 -24.89
CA TYR A 139 21.06 -6.27 -24.56
C TYR A 139 21.07 -7.60 -25.33
N ASN A 140 21.24 -7.57 -26.65
CA ASN A 140 21.29 -8.79 -27.46
C ASN A 140 22.47 -9.70 -27.07
N THR A 141 23.61 -9.11 -26.69
CA THR A 141 24.76 -9.89 -26.23
C THR A 141 24.44 -10.59 -24.90
N LEU A 142 23.86 -9.86 -23.94
CA LEU A 142 23.44 -10.41 -22.65
C LEU A 142 22.32 -11.45 -22.79
N LYS A 143 21.35 -11.25 -23.70
CA LYS A 143 20.32 -12.23 -24.05
C LYS A 143 20.95 -13.54 -24.53
N GLU A 144 21.89 -13.46 -25.46
CA GLU A 144 22.63 -14.64 -25.94
C GLU A 144 23.48 -15.30 -24.83
N GLU A 145 24.09 -14.51 -23.95
CA GLU A 145 24.85 -15.04 -22.80
C GLU A 145 23.95 -15.77 -21.80
N LEU A 146 22.72 -15.28 -21.57
CA LEU A 146 21.72 -15.94 -20.73
C LEU A 146 21.29 -17.28 -21.34
N LEU A 147 20.97 -17.30 -22.64
CA LEU A 147 20.52 -18.51 -23.35
C LEU A 147 21.64 -19.55 -23.52
N ASN A 148 22.91 -19.12 -23.49
CA ASN A 148 24.08 -19.99 -23.57
C ASN A 148 24.84 -20.08 -22.23
N ALA A 149 24.16 -19.83 -21.11
CA ALA A 149 24.78 -19.80 -19.79
C ALA A 149 25.50 -21.12 -19.48
N LYS A 150 26.78 -21.03 -19.10
CA LYS A 150 27.62 -22.20 -18.76
C LYS A 150 27.40 -22.71 -17.33
N GLY A 151 26.44 -22.14 -16.62
CA GLY A 151 26.13 -22.45 -15.24
C GLY A 151 25.20 -21.43 -14.61
N LEU A 152 24.57 -21.84 -13.51
CA LEU A 152 23.54 -21.05 -12.82
C LEU A 152 24.07 -19.70 -12.30
N VAL A 153 25.29 -19.68 -11.76
CA VAL A 153 25.87 -18.44 -11.21
C VAL A 153 26.01 -17.37 -12.29
N THR A 154 26.54 -17.73 -13.46
CA THR A 154 26.71 -16.80 -14.58
C THR A 154 25.36 -16.40 -15.18
N GLY A 155 24.47 -17.36 -15.42
CA GLY A 155 23.14 -17.05 -15.98
C GLY A 155 22.32 -16.14 -15.08
N LYS A 156 22.38 -16.36 -13.76
CA LYS A 156 21.70 -15.50 -12.77
C LYS A 156 22.28 -14.08 -12.75
N ALA A 157 23.60 -13.93 -12.82
CA ALA A 157 24.24 -12.62 -12.88
C ALA A 157 23.81 -11.86 -14.16
N THR A 158 23.80 -12.53 -15.30
CA THR A 158 23.32 -11.97 -16.57
C THR A 158 21.84 -11.58 -16.51
N LEU A 159 20.98 -12.43 -15.93
CA LEU A 159 19.57 -12.13 -15.75
C LEU A 159 19.34 -10.90 -14.87
N LYS A 160 20.09 -10.76 -13.77
CA LYS A 160 20.01 -9.56 -12.93
C LYS A 160 20.39 -8.30 -13.67
N GLU A 161 21.47 -8.34 -14.44
CA GLU A 161 21.89 -7.20 -15.27
C GLU A 161 20.80 -6.83 -16.29
N LEU A 162 20.20 -7.84 -16.94
CA LEU A 162 19.07 -7.65 -17.84
C LEU A 162 17.85 -7.03 -17.14
N LEU A 163 17.51 -7.48 -15.94
CA LEU A 163 16.40 -6.94 -15.15
C LEU A 163 16.68 -5.51 -14.66
N MET A 164 17.92 -5.18 -14.29
CA MET A 164 18.28 -3.86 -13.78
C MET A 164 18.36 -2.80 -14.88
N ASP A 165 19.05 -3.11 -15.98
CA ASP A 165 19.43 -2.11 -16.99
C ASP A 165 18.60 -2.20 -18.29
N TYR A 166 17.89 -3.31 -18.50
CA TYR A 166 17.23 -3.64 -19.77
C TYR A 166 15.81 -4.22 -19.63
N ALA A 167 15.13 -4.01 -18.51
CA ALA A 167 13.78 -4.55 -18.25
C ALA A 167 12.77 -4.28 -19.37
N ASP A 168 12.78 -3.08 -19.97
CA ASP A 168 11.88 -2.69 -21.07
C ASP A 168 12.09 -3.46 -22.38
N LEU A 169 13.31 -3.96 -22.60
CA LEU A 169 13.64 -4.81 -23.74
C LEU A 169 13.38 -6.28 -23.40
N LEU A 170 13.75 -6.69 -22.19
CA LEU A 170 13.53 -8.03 -21.68
C LEU A 170 12.04 -8.38 -21.63
N GLU A 171 11.18 -7.45 -21.20
CA GLU A 171 9.73 -7.62 -21.16
C GLU A 171 9.12 -7.89 -22.55
N LYS A 172 9.72 -7.37 -23.63
CA LYS A 172 9.25 -7.60 -25.00
C LYS A 172 9.60 -8.99 -25.52
N ASP A 173 10.73 -9.53 -25.06
CA ASP A 173 11.23 -10.83 -25.48
C ASP A 173 10.93 -11.93 -24.45
N LYS A 174 10.21 -11.62 -23.36
CA LYS A 174 10.05 -12.50 -22.19
C LYS A 174 9.52 -13.89 -22.53
N ASN A 175 8.52 -13.99 -23.40
CA ASN A 175 7.93 -15.26 -23.84
C ASN A 175 8.93 -16.04 -24.70
N GLU A 176 9.59 -15.38 -25.65
CA GLU A 176 10.61 -16.02 -26.49
C GLU A 176 11.76 -16.60 -25.63
N ILE A 177 12.19 -15.86 -24.61
CA ILE A 177 13.24 -16.30 -23.70
C ILE A 177 12.75 -17.47 -22.83
N ALA A 178 11.53 -17.40 -22.28
CA ALA A 178 10.94 -18.47 -21.50
C ALA A 178 10.84 -19.76 -22.33
N ASP A 179 10.30 -19.70 -23.56
CA ASP A 179 10.19 -20.84 -24.48
C ASP A 179 11.56 -21.46 -24.78
N HIS A 180 12.59 -20.63 -25.03
CA HIS A 180 13.93 -21.14 -25.30
C HIS A 180 14.55 -21.81 -24.07
N LEU A 181 14.42 -21.21 -22.88
CA LEU A 181 14.91 -21.80 -21.64
C LEU A 181 14.16 -23.09 -21.30
N GLY A 182 12.85 -23.14 -21.55
CA GLY A 182 11.99 -24.32 -21.48
C GLY A 182 12.45 -25.47 -22.37
N ALA A 183 12.67 -25.18 -23.65
CA ALA A 183 13.20 -26.15 -24.60
C ALA A 183 14.62 -26.64 -24.24
N LEU A 184 15.42 -25.85 -23.51
CA LEU A 184 16.72 -26.27 -22.98
C LEU A 184 16.59 -27.06 -21.67
N ALA A 185 15.61 -26.73 -20.84
CA ALA A 185 15.28 -27.40 -19.57
C ALA A 185 14.74 -28.82 -19.76
N THR A 186 14.28 -29.17 -20.96
CA THR A 186 13.78 -30.50 -21.32
C THR A 186 14.79 -31.39 -22.04
N LYS A 187 15.97 -30.85 -22.40
CA LYS A 187 17.04 -31.65 -23.02
C LYS A 187 17.79 -32.41 -21.94
N GLU A 188 17.94 -33.73 -22.12
CA GLU A 188 18.80 -34.59 -21.30
C GLU A 188 20.29 -34.25 -21.53
N ASP A 189 20.74 -33.10 -21.03
CA ASP A 189 22.13 -32.66 -21.06
C ASP A 189 22.63 -32.25 -19.66
N TYR A 190 23.94 -32.02 -19.53
CA TYR A 190 24.58 -31.69 -18.25
C TYR A 190 24.09 -30.36 -17.63
N ASN A 191 23.46 -29.49 -18.42
CA ASN A 191 23.00 -28.16 -18.01
C ASN A 191 21.49 -28.08 -17.79
N GLU A 192 20.74 -29.18 -17.93
CA GLU A 192 19.29 -29.26 -17.71
C GLU A 192 18.85 -28.54 -16.43
N LYS A 193 19.47 -28.86 -15.29
CA LYS A 193 19.20 -28.22 -13.99
C LYS A 193 19.49 -26.71 -14.00
N THR A 194 20.51 -26.27 -14.74
CA THR A 194 20.82 -24.84 -14.85
C THR A 194 19.71 -24.12 -15.61
N PHE A 195 19.25 -24.65 -16.73
CA PHE A 195 18.22 -23.99 -17.54
C PHE A 195 16.85 -24.03 -16.86
N ARG A 196 16.52 -25.10 -16.14
CA ARG A 196 15.34 -25.12 -15.24
C ARG A 196 15.39 -24.05 -14.17
N ALA A 197 16.53 -23.90 -13.50
CA ALA A 197 16.71 -22.85 -12.49
C ALA A 197 16.58 -21.44 -13.09
N LEU A 198 17.14 -21.21 -14.28
CA LEU A 198 17.04 -19.94 -14.99
C LEU A 198 15.61 -19.66 -15.47
N LEU A 199 14.91 -20.67 -16.01
CA LEU A 199 13.50 -20.57 -16.36
C LEU A 199 12.67 -20.16 -15.15
N PHE A 200 12.87 -20.83 -14.00
CA PHE A 200 12.18 -20.47 -12.76
C PHE A 200 12.42 -19.01 -12.37
N TYR A 201 13.69 -18.54 -12.40
CA TYR A 201 13.99 -17.13 -12.11
C TYR A 201 13.35 -16.16 -13.10
N VAL A 202 13.32 -16.49 -14.38
CA VAL A 202 12.67 -15.66 -15.41
C VAL A 202 11.17 -15.55 -15.15
N LEU A 203 10.48 -16.66 -14.90
CA LEU A 203 9.05 -16.68 -14.58
C LEU A 203 8.75 -15.93 -13.26
N ALA A 204 9.61 -16.10 -12.25
CA ALA A 204 9.47 -15.44 -10.96
C ALA A 204 9.73 -13.92 -11.02
N SER A 205 10.43 -13.45 -12.05
CA SER A 205 10.85 -12.04 -12.16
C SER A 205 9.67 -11.06 -12.37
N PRO A 206 9.84 -9.77 -12.04
CA PRO A 206 8.76 -8.78 -12.15
C PRO A 206 8.20 -8.53 -13.56
N ILE A 207 8.88 -8.97 -14.61
CA ILE A 207 8.44 -8.78 -16.01
C ILE A 207 7.27 -9.68 -16.42
N PHE A 208 6.98 -10.74 -15.64
CA PHE A 208 5.78 -11.56 -15.80
C PHE A 208 4.72 -11.15 -14.77
N LYS A 209 3.47 -11.04 -15.21
CA LYS A 209 2.29 -10.91 -14.34
C LYS A 209 1.72 -12.28 -13.98
N ALA A 210 0.78 -12.31 -13.06
CA ALA A 210 0.16 -13.55 -12.59
C ALA A 210 -0.59 -14.32 -13.70
N ASP A 211 -1.19 -13.60 -14.65
CA ASP A 211 -2.00 -14.13 -15.75
C ASP A 211 -1.20 -14.44 -17.03
N GLU A 212 0.11 -14.19 -17.03
CA GLU A 212 0.96 -14.30 -18.22
C GLU A 212 1.82 -15.58 -18.25
N ILE A 213 1.77 -16.40 -17.20
CA ILE A 213 2.57 -17.63 -17.12
C ILE A 213 1.77 -18.79 -17.73
N GLU A 214 2.22 -19.26 -18.89
CA GLU A 214 1.60 -20.40 -19.57
C GLU A 214 1.89 -21.72 -18.85
N GLU A 215 0.90 -22.61 -18.80
CA GLU A 215 1.00 -23.93 -18.16
C GLU A 215 2.15 -24.76 -18.73
N VAL A 216 2.43 -24.62 -20.03
CA VAL A 216 3.54 -25.32 -20.72
C VAL A 216 4.91 -24.97 -20.11
N CYS A 217 5.15 -23.70 -19.78
CA CYS A 217 6.40 -23.27 -19.14
C CYS A 217 6.56 -23.88 -17.73
N VAL A 218 5.45 -24.13 -17.05
CA VAL A 218 5.42 -24.73 -15.71
C VAL A 218 5.68 -26.23 -15.79
N GLU A 219 5.10 -26.93 -16.77
CA GLU A 219 5.33 -28.36 -17.01
C GLU A 219 6.83 -28.66 -17.27
N GLU A 220 7.52 -27.76 -17.96
CA GLU A 220 8.95 -27.89 -18.30
C GLU A 220 9.89 -27.82 -17.10
N LEU A 221 9.45 -27.23 -15.98
CA LEU A 221 10.24 -27.20 -14.74
C LEU A 221 10.34 -28.59 -14.09
N GLN A 222 9.35 -29.48 -14.30
CA GLN A 222 9.25 -30.82 -13.70
C GLN A 222 9.39 -30.88 -12.16
N THR A 223 9.46 -29.73 -11.49
CA THR A 223 9.66 -29.56 -10.06
C THR A 223 8.62 -28.59 -9.55
N VAL A 224 7.77 -29.03 -8.62
CA VAL A 224 6.57 -28.30 -8.21
C VAL A 224 6.55 -28.00 -6.71
N GLU A 225 7.54 -28.49 -5.97
CA GLU A 225 7.67 -28.26 -4.53
C GLU A 225 8.85 -27.34 -4.19
N LEU A 226 8.73 -26.64 -3.06
CA LEU A 226 9.74 -25.66 -2.62
C LEU A 226 11.12 -26.29 -2.37
N TYR A 227 11.15 -27.55 -1.93
CA TYR A 227 12.39 -28.30 -1.70
C TYR A 227 13.12 -28.59 -3.01
N ASP A 228 12.37 -28.99 -4.05
CA ASP A 228 12.93 -29.24 -5.38
C ASP A 228 13.48 -27.94 -5.97
N ILE A 229 12.78 -26.82 -5.78
CA ILE A 229 13.27 -25.49 -6.18
C ILE A 229 14.53 -25.12 -5.41
N ALA A 230 14.59 -25.35 -4.10
CA ALA A 230 15.80 -25.06 -3.33
C ALA A 230 17.00 -25.89 -3.84
N GLU A 231 16.82 -27.18 -4.13
CA GLU A 231 17.86 -28.02 -4.73
C GLU A 231 18.26 -27.50 -6.13
N LEU A 232 17.26 -27.17 -6.95
CA LEU A 232 17.44 -26.65 -8.30
C LEU A 232 18.25 -25.35 -8.31
N LEU A 233 18.01 -24.48 -7.33
CA LEU A 233 18.73 -23.23 -7.12
C LEU A 233 20.10 -23.41 -6.45
N SER A 234 20.56 -24.66 -6.28
CA SER A 234 21.82 -25.01 -5.60
C SER A 234 21.90 -24.45 -4.18
N MET A 235 20.76 -24.41 -3.49
CA MET A 235 20.65 -23.95 -2.12
C MET A 235 20.55 -25.15 -1.17
N ASP A 236 21.23 -25.06 -0.03
CA ASP A 236 21.00 -26.00 1.07
C ASP A 236 19.63 -25.71 1.67
N TRP A 237 18.64 -26.54 1.32
CA TRP A 237 17.24 -26.33 1.68
C TRP A 237 17.03 -26.27 3.19
N TYR A 238 17.88 -26.96 3.98
CA TYR A 238 17.77 -27.00 5.45
C TYR A 238 18.07 -25.63 6.08
N ASP A 239 18.97 -24.86 5.49
CA ASP A 239 19.41 -23.55 6.00
C ASP A 239 18.74 -22.37 5.30
N LYS A 240 18.17 -22.58 4.09
CA LYS A 240 17.67 -21.50 3.23
C LYS A 240 16.16 -21.37 3.20
N ILE A 241 15.41 -22.46 3.39
CA ILE A 241 13.96 -22.39 3.52
C ILE A 241 13.64 -21.82 4.90
N LYS A 242 13.01 -20.65 4.91
CA LYS A 242 12.58 -19.98 6.13
C LYS A 242 11.14 -20.35 6.43
N LYS A 243 10.79 -20.31 7.72
CA LYS A 243 9.44 -20.57 8.21
C LYS A 243 8.93 -19.36 8.97
N ILE A 244 7.69 -19.00 8.71
CA ILE A 244 6.98 -18.01 9.50
C ILE A 244 5.56 -18.47 9.75
N THR A 245 5.08 -18.30 10.99
CA THR A 245 3.69 -18.54 11.31
C THR A 245 2.94 -17.21 11.30
N LEU A 246 1.93 -17.10 10.44
CA LEU A 246 1.08 -15.93 10.33
C LEU A 246 -0.33 -16.24 10.82
N ASP A 247 -0.98 -15.22 11.35
CA ASP A 247 -2.36 -15.26 11.83
C ASP A 247 -3.28 -14.67 10.75
N PHE A 248 -3.96 -15.54 10.01
CA PHE A 248 -4.78 -15.17 8.86
C PHE A 248 -6.05 -14.42 9.27
N ASP A 249 -6.47 -14.53 10.54
CA ASP A 249 -7.55 -13.71 11.09
C ASP A 249 -7.17 -12.21 11.09
N THR A 250 -5.86 -11.91 11.15
CA THR A 250 -5.35 -10.52 11.15
C THR A 250 -4.94 -10.02 9.76
N LEU A 251 -4.62 -10.94 8.83
CA LEU A 251 -4.18 -10.62 7.46
C LEU A 251 -5.29 -10.08 6.56
N GLY A 252 -6.55 -10.40 6.85
CA GLY A 252 -7.71 -9.82 6.13
C GLY A 252 -7.78 -8.29 6.23
N THR A 253 -7.15 -7.71 7.25
CA THR A 253 -7.12 -6.26 7.48
C THR A 253 -5.76 -5.60 7.21
N LYS A 254 -4.73 -6.40 6.89
CA LYS A 254 -3.35 -5.90 6.77
C LYS A 254 -2.48 -6.76 5.85
N THR A 255 -1.84 -6.12 4.88
CA THR A 255 -0.83 -6.73 4.01
C THR A 255 0.42 -7.15 4.81
N TYR A 256 0.90 -8.35 4.54
CA TYR A 256 2.18 -8.86 5.01
C TYR A 256 3.27 -8.64 3.97
N TYR A 257 4.40 -8.09 4.40
CA TYR A 257 5.55 -7.79 3.54
C TYR A 257 6.75 -8.67 3.92
N PHE A 258 7.29 -9.41 2.96
CA PHE A 258 8.55 -10.15 3.11
C PHE A 258 9.78 -9.24 2.98
N GLY A 259 9.63 -8.09 2.29
CA GLY A 259 10.70 -7.12 2.03
C GLY A 259 11.63 -7.50 0.87
N LYS A 260 11.42 -8.67 0.25
CA LYS A 260 12.05 -9.15 -0.97
C LYS A 260 11.08 -10.09 -1.68
N ILE A 261 11.31 -10.32 -2.98
CA ILE A 261 10.58 -11.36 -3.70
C ILE A 261 10.94 -12.73 -3.09
N VAL A 262 9.92 -13.49 -2.75
CA VAL A 262 10.03 -14.86 -2.24
C VAL A 262 9.21 -15.80 -3.11
N CYS A 263 9.59 -17.08 -3.16
CA CYS A 263 8.66 -18.15 -3.51
C CYS A 263 8.24 -18.90 -2.24
N PHE A 264 6.96 -19.26 -2.12
CA PHE A 264 6.44 -19.84 -0.90
C PHE A 264 5.25 -20.77 -1.12
N PHE A 265 4.98 -21.60 -0.12
CA PHE A 265 3.73 -22.34 0.02
C PHE A 265 3.26 -22.30 1.48
N ILE A 266 1.98 -22.62 1.69
CA ILE A 266 1.35 -22.67 3.00
C ILE A 266 1.20 -24.14 3.41
N GLU A 267 1.75 -24.49 4.57
CA GLU A 267 1.70 -25.84 5.13
C GLU A 267 0.25 -26.21 5.48
N ASP A 268 -0.11 -27.48 5.22
CA ASP A 268 -1.44 -28.06 5.50
C ASP A 268 -2.63 -27.37 4.79
N CYS A 269 -2.39 -26.65 3.68
CA CYS A 269 -3.42 -26.11 2.80
C CYS A 269 -3.32 -26.69 1.39
N TRP A 270 -4.46 -27.00 0.77
CA TRP A 270 -4.50 -27.42 -0.64
C TRP A 270 -4.32 -26.20 -1.53
N HIS A 271 -3.51 -26.30 -2.59
CA HIS A 271 -3.18 -25.17 -3.45
C HIS A 271 -4.44 -24.47 -4.02
N ASP A 272 -5.42 -25.26 -4.46
CA ASP A 272 -6.69 -24.77 -5.01
C ASP A 272 -7.54 -24.00 -3.99
N GLU A 273 -7.41 -24.30 -2.70
CA GLU A 273 -8.14 -23.61 -1.63
C GLU A 273 -7.55 -22.24 -1.31
N VAL A 274 -6.31 -21.95 -1.74
CA VAL A 274 -5.57 -20.76 -1.34
C VAL A 274 -5.29 -19.82 -2.52
N LEU A 275 -5.33 -20.34 -3.75
CA LEU A 275 -5.21 -19.61 -5.01
C LEU A 275 -6.19 -18.43 -5.12
N GLU A 276 -7.42 -18.63 -4.66
CA GLU A 276 -8.48 -17.60 -4.69
C GLU A 276 -8.42 -16.66 -3.49
N VAL A 277 -7.63 -16.98 -2.46
CA VAL A 277 -7.61 -16.25 -1.18
C VAL A 277 -6.48 -15.24 -1.11
N LEU A 278 -5.32 -15.56 -1.67
CA LEU A 278 -4.13 -14.70 -1.61
C LEU A 278 -4.10 -13.70 -2.75
N MET A 279 -3.99 -12.42 -2.38
CA MET A 279 -4.02 -11.31 -3.31
C MET A 279 -2.87 -10.33 -3.06
N ASP A 280 -2.50 -9.57 -4.09
CA ASP A 280 -1.66 -8.39 -3.96
C ASP A 280 -2.45 -7.19 -3.37
N ASP A 281 -1.78 -6.05 -3.21
CA ASP A 281 -2.43 -4.84 -2.69
C ASP A 281 -3.59 -4.34 -3.59
N ASN A 282 -3.57 -4.67 -4.89
CA ASN A 282 -4.59 -4.32 -5.87
C ASN A 282 -5.74 -5.34 -6.00
N GLU A 283 -5.81 -6.34 -5.11
CA GLU A 283 -6.80 -7.41 -5.16
C GLU A 283 -6.69 -8.31 -6.40
N GLN A 284 -5.47 -8.44 -6.94
CA GLN A 284 -5.15 -9.38 -8.00
C GLN A 284 -4.54 -10.65 -7.43
N SER A 285 -4.87 -11.79 -8.04
CA SER A 285 -4.31 -13.08 -7.65
C SER A 285 -2.79 -13.05 -7.71
N LEU A 286 -2.16 -13.66 -6.71
CA LEU A 286 -0.71 -13.76 -6.71
C LEU A 286 -0.21 -14.60 -7.89
N LYS A 287 0.99 -14.25 -8.37
CA LYS A 287 1.69 -15.06 -9.36
C LYS A 287 1.96 -16.46 -8.80
N CYS A 288 1.64 -17.48 -9.59
CA CYS A 288 1.90 -18.86 -9.26
C CYS A 288 2.82 -19.51 -10.31
N ILE A 289 3.76 -20.34 -9.85
CA ILE A 289 4.60 -21.19 -10.69
C ILE A 289 4.45 -22.61 -10.14
N GLY A 290 3.63 -23.41 -10.80
CA GLY A 290 3.16 -24.68 -10.22
C GLY A 290 2.41 -24.40 -8.93
N ASN A 291 2.76 -25.10 -7.86
CA ASN A 291 2.11 -24.98 -6.54
C ASN A 291 2.73 -23.89 -5.65
N LEU A 292 3.66 -23.10 -6.18
CA LEU A 292 4.39 -22.08 -5.42
C LEU A 292 3.89 -20.69 -5.80
N PHE A 293 3.58 -19.91 -4.77
CA PHE A 293 3.30 -18.48 -4.92
C PHE A 293 4.61 -17.71 -5.01
N VAL A 294 4.65 -16.68 -5.85
CA VAL A 294 5.79 -15.75 -5.97
C VAL A 294 5.32 -14.33 -5.73
N ALA A 295 5.80 -13.72 -4.65
CA ALA A 295 5.46 -12.36 -4.29
C ALA A 295 6.49 -11.78 -3.31
N ASP A 296 6.51 -10.46 -3.15
CA ASP A 296 7.22 -9.77 -2.07
C ASP A 296 6.29 -9.35 -0.92
N HIS A 297 4.99 -9.37 -1.15
CA HIS A 297 3.93 -9.12 -0.17
C HIS A 297 2.62 -9.81 -0.59
N PHE A 298 1.71 -9.96 0.36
CA PHE A 298 0.34 -10.40 0.08
C PHE A 298 -0.64 -10.01 1.19
N LYS A 299 -1.92 -10.03 0.86
CA LYS A 299 -3.05 -9.99 1.80
C LYS A 299 -4.01 -11.16 1.51
N THR A 300 -4.95 -11.38 2.41
CA THR A 300 -5.98 -12.42 2.27
C THR A 300 -7.34 -11.78 2.05
N ILE A 301 -8.21 -12.39 1.26
CA ILE A 301 -9.62 -12.01 1.21
C ILE A 301 -10.28 -12.45 2.52
N GLU A 302 -11.11 -11.58 3.12
CA GLU A 302 -11.80 -11.90 4.36
C GLU A 302 -12.66 -13.18 4.19
N PHE A 303 -12.64 -14.05 5.22
CA PHE A 303 -13.55 -15.19 5.46
C PHE A 303 -13.18 -16.60 4.96
N GLU A 304 -12.11 -16.81 4.18
CA GLU A 304 -11.83 -18.16 3.62
C GLU A 304 -10.71 -18.94 4.35
N LEU A 305 -9.69 -18.27 4.89
CA LEU A 305 -8.64 -18.88 5.71
C LEU A 305 -8.65 -18.27 7.11
N GLN A 306 -8.82 -19.10 8.15
CA GLN A 306 -8.90 -18.66 9.55
C GLN A 306 -7.85 -19.35 10.42
N GLY A 307 -7.29 -18.60 11.36
CA GLY A 307 -6.30 -19.06 12.31
C GLY A 307 -4.85 -18.99 11.82
N LYS A 308 -4.00 -19.82 12.42
CA LYS A 308 -2.54 -19.71 12.26
C LYS A 308 -2.00 -20.75 11.29
N TYR A 309 -1.35 -20.28 10.25
CA TYR A 309 -0.72 -21.12 9.23
C TYR A 309 0.77 -20.88 9.17
N THR A 310 1.52 -21.94 8.89
CA THR A 310 2.97 -21.87 8.69
C THR A 310 3.26 -21.73 7.20
N ILE A 311 4.00 -20.68 6.87
CA ILE A 311 4.46 -20.40 5.51
C ILE A 311 5.93 -20.81 5.43
N HIS A 312 6.25 -21.65 4.46
CA HIS A 312 7.61 -22.00 4.10
C HIS A 312 7.98 -21.19 2.87
N TYR A 313 9.08 -20.46 2.94
CA TYR A 313 9.45 -19.54 1.86
C TYR A 313 10.96 -19.52 1.62
N LEU A 314 11.31 -19.18 0.38
CA LEU A 314 12.67 -19.00 -0.08
C LEU A 314 12.82 -17.58 -0.65
N GLU A 315 13.84 -16.85 -0.19
CA GLU A 315 14.16 -15.54 -0.77
C GLU A 315 14.78 -15.70 -2.15
N LEU A 316 14.13 -15.10 -3.15
CA LEU A 316 14.65 -15.03 -4.49
C LEU A 316 15.52 -13.78 -4.60
N ASP A 317 16.76 -14.00 -5.01
CA ASP A 317 17.72 -12.94 -5.22
C ASP A 317 17.72 -12.58 -6.71
N LEU A 318 16.69 -11.82 -7.08
CA LEU A 318 16.39 -11.28 -8.41
C LEU A 318 16.70 -9.79 -8.46
#